data_AF-A0A938J5J6-F1
#
_entry.id   AF-A0A938J5J6-F1
#
_cell.length_a   1.000
_cell.length_b   1.000
_cell.length_c   1.000
_cell.angle_alpha   90.00
_cell.angle_beta   90.00
_cell.angle_gamma   90.00
#
_symmetry.space_group_name_H-M   'P 1'
#
loop_
_entity.id
_entity.type
_entity.pdbx_description
1 polymer ?
#
loop_
_entity_poly.entity_id
_entity_poly.type
_entity_poly.pdbx_seq_one_letter_code
_entity_poly.pdbx_strand_id
1 'polypeptide(L)'
;MRILASSVFERVVYHCSCLDPTDPERPMLEVDAVLRDGDSDGSLLLGVADYKRMLGFETARASLTALRDAGRTTVRDGVEYLVFPLWRAIDTT
;
A
#
# COMPACT_ATOMS: atom_id res chain seq x y z
N MET A 1 -5.49 7.47 -5.41
CA MET A 1 -6.07 6.10 -5.39
C MET A 1 -6.33 5.74 -3.94
N ARG A 2 -7.38 5.01 -3.61
CA ARG A 2 -7.67 4.57 -2.24
C ARG A 2 -7.59 3.06 -2.15
N ILE A 3 -6.75 2.57 -1.25
CA ILE A 3 -6.50 1.15 -1.03
C ILE A 3 -6.97 0.79 0.37
N LEU A 4 -7.75 -0.29 0.49
CA LEU A 4 -8.12 -0.89 1.77
C LEU A 4 -7.19 -2.06 2.08
N ALA A 5 -6.47 -2.01 3.19
CA ALA A 5 -5.72 -3.12 3.75
C ALA A 5 -6.57 -3.82 4.82
N SER A 6 -6.85 -5.11 4.61
CA SER A 6 -7.64 -5.94 5.54
C SER A 6 -6.79 -6.93 6.34
N SER A 7 -5.50 -7.05 6.03
CA SER A 7 -4.55 -7.86 6.79
C SER A 7 -3.16 -7.22 6.75
N VAL A 8 -2.62 -6.94 7.93
CA VAL A 8 -1.29 -6.38 8.15
C VAL A 8 -0.56 -7.23 9.17
N PHE A 9 0.71 -7.54 8.91
CA PHE A 9 1.59 -8.21 9.86
C PHE A 9 3.03 -7.71 9.66
N GLU A 10 3.72 -7.36 10.74
CA GLU A 10 5.09 -6.81 10.70
C GLU A 10 5.26 -5.71 9.63
N ARG A 11 4.29 -4.78 9.60
CA ARG A 11 4.18 -3.64 8.70
C ARG A 11 3.86 -3.99 7.24
N VAL A 12 3.73 -5.25 6.87
CA VAL A 12 3.40 -5.66 5.50
C VAL A 12 1.92 -5.86 5.34
N VAL A 13 1.36 -5.30 4.28
CA VAL A 13 -0.01 -5.56 3.85
C VAL A 13 -0.04 -6.89 3.08
N TYR A 14 -0.78 -7.87 3.59
CA TYR A 14 -0.95 -9.18 2.96
C TYR A 14 -2.23 -9.27 2.13
N HIS A 15 -3.30 -8.60 2.55
CA HIS A 15 -4.56 -8.57 1.83
C HIS A 15 -5.01 -7.12 1.65
N CYS A 16 -5.34 -6.78 0.40
CA CYS A 16 -5.85 -5.47 0.06
C CYS A 16 -6.79 -5.45 -1.16
N SER A 17 -7.60 -4.41 -1.23
CA SER A 17 -8.49 -4.11 -2.35
C SER A 17 -8.42 -2.63 -2.74
N CYS A 18 -8.75 -2.34 -4.00
CA CYS A 18 -8.87 -0.97 -4.49
C CYS A 18 -10.29 -0.49 -4.23
N LEU A 19 -10.43 0.60 -3.47
CA LEU A 19 -11.72 1.26 -3.26
C LEU A 19 -12.01 2.31 -4.34
N ASP A 20 -10.96 3.00 -4.79
CA ASP A 20 -11.04 4.05 -5.80
C ASP A 20 -9.72 4.13 -6.59
N PRO A 21 -9.72 3.86 -7.90
CA PRO A 21 -8.50 3.84 -8.72
C PRO A 21 -8.02 5.24 -9.15
N THR A 22 -8.78 6.32 -8.90
CA THR A 22 -8.43 7.69 -9.30
C THR A 22 -7.06 8.11 -8.74
N ASP A 23 -6.24 8.86 -9.47
CA ASP A 23 -4.90 9.33 -9.02
C ASP A 23 -3.95 8.23 -8.50
N PRO A 24 -3.58 7.25 -9.35
CA PRO A 24 -2.71 6.13 -8.96
C PRO A 24 -1.32 6.57 -8.48
N GLU A 25 -0.81 7.71 -8.92
CA GLU A 25 0.49 8.28 -8.49
C GLU A 25 0.47 8.82 -7.04
N ARG A 26 -0.71 8.96 -6.44
CA ARG A 26 -0.89 9.43 -5.06
C ARG A 26 -1.82 8.48 -4.29
N PRO A 27 -1.40 7.24 -4.05
CA PRO A 27 -2.21 6.28 -3.34
C PRO A 27 -2.28 6.65 -1.84
N MET A 28 -3.45 6.43 -1.25
CA MET A 28 -3.71 6.50 0.18
C MET A 28 -4.06 5.12 0.69
N LEU A 29 -3.64 4.82 1.91
CA LEU A 29 -3.88 3.54 2.57
C LEU A 29 -4.88 3.72 3.72
N GLU A 30 -5.96 2.96 3.65
CA GLU A 30 -6.93 2.78 4.71
C GLU A 30 -6.78 1.38 5.28
N VAL A 31 -6.82 1.24 6.60
CA VAL A 31 -6.53 -0.01 7.32
C VAL A 31 -7.76 -0.42 8.11
N ASP A 32 -8.32 -1.58 7.72
CA ASP A 32 -9.42 -2.29 8.40
C ASP A 32 -8.91 -3.63 8.96
N ALA A 33 -7.60 -3.73 9.18
CA ALA A 33 -6.97 -4.88 9.78
C ALA A 33 -6.99 -4.76 11.31
N VAL A 34 -7.18 -5.88 12.00
CA VAL A 34 -6.88 -5.97 13.44
C VAL A 34 -5.36 -5.92 13.61
N LEU A 35 -4.87 -4.83 14.21
CA LEU A 35 -3.44 -4.62 14.46
C LEU A 35 -3.07 -5.07 15.87
N ARG A 36 -1.95 -5.78 15.99
CA ARG A 36 -1.29 -6.08 17.27
C ARG A 36 -0.03 -5.22 17.43
N ASP A 37 0.52 -5.21 18.63
CA ASP A 37 1.81 -4.59 18.90
C ASP A 37 2.87 -5.11 17.92
N GLY A 38 3.60 -4.19 17.28
CA GLY A 38 4.57 -4.51 16.23
C GLY A 38 4.04 -4.49 14.80
N ASP A 39 2.72 -4.66 14.57
CA ASP A 39 2.17 -4.73 13.20
C ASP A 39 2.24 -3.39 12.46
N SER A 40 2.30 -2.28 13.20
CA SER A 40 2.30 -0.92 12.63
C SER A 40 3.40 -0.01 13.19
N ASP A 41 4.49 -0.61 13.69
CA ASP A 41 5.63 0.12 14.24
C ASP A 41 6.50 0.73 13.12
N GLY A 42 5.96 1.75 12.46
CA GLY A 42 6.56 2.48 11.35
C GLY A 42 5.71 2.48 10.09
N SER A 43 6.31 2.80 8.95
CA SER A 43 5.58 2.83 7.67
C SER A 43 5.08 1.45 7.28
N LEU A 44 3.84 1.39 6.81
CA LEU A 44 3.25 0.19 6.21
C LEU A 44 3.73 0.01 4.77
N LEU A 45 3.88 -1.24 4.37
CA LEU A 45 4.47 -1.67 3.11
C LEU A 45 3.45 -2.48 2.32
N LEU A 46 3.11 -1.99 1.13
CA LEU A 46 2.21 -2.70 0.20
C LEU A 46 3.01 -3.21 -0.99
N GLY A 47 2.91 -4.49 -1.29
CA GLY A 47 3.66 -5.08 -2.39
C GLY A 47 3.35 -4.39 -3.72
N VAL A 48 4.37 -4.03 -4.50
CA VAL A 48 4.17 -3.47 -5.84
C VAL A 48 3.41 -4.45 -6.75
N ALA A 49 3.51 -5.75 -6.49
CA ALA A 49 2.70 -6.77 -7.15
C ALA A 49 1.20 -6.59 -6.90
N ASP A 50 0.78 -6.32 -5.66
CA ASP A 50 -0.62 -6.04 -5.33
C ASP A 50 -1.12 -4.74 -5.95
N TYR A 51 -0.28 -3.70 -5.94
CA TYR A 51 -0.58 -2.46 -6.63
C TYR A 51 -0.84 -2.67 -8.13
N LYS A 52 0.03 -3.43 -8.81
CA LYS A 52 -0.16 -3.83 -10.21
C LYS A 52 -1.42 -4.66 -10.42
N ARG A 53 -1.71 -5.60 -9.52
CA ARG A 53 -2.93 -6.43 -9.56
C ARG A 53 -4.19 -5.56 -9.47
N MET A 54 -4.18 -4.52 -8.63
CA MET A 54 -5.33 -3.64 -8.43
C MET A 54 -5.59 -2.68 -9.59
N LEU A 55 -4.55 -2.14 -10.23
CA LEU A 55 -4.69 -1.13 -11.29
C LEU A 55 -4.57 -1.67 -12.73
N GLY A 56 -4.05 -2.90 -12.87
CA GLY A 56 -3.57 -3.41 -14.15
C GLY A 56 -2.15 -2.94 -14.47
N PHE A 57 -1.43 -3.75 -15.25
CA PHE A 57 0.01 -3.60 -15.48
C PHE A 57 0.40 -2.28 -16.15
N GLU A 58 -0.32 -1.85 -17.19
CA GLU A 58 0.03 -0.64 -17.95
C GLU A 58 -0.12 0.62 -17.10
N THR A 59 -1.27 0.81 -16.47
CA THR A 59 -1.53 1.94 -15.57
C THR A 59 -0.54 1.96 -14.41
N ALA A 60 -0.32 0.81 -13.77
CA ALA A 60 0.62 0.71 -12.67
C ALA A 60 2.05 1.03 -13.10
N ARG A 61 2.49 0.58 -14.29
CA ARG A 61 3.83 0.87 -14.81
C ARG A 61 4.06 2.37 -15.01
N ALA A 62 3.09 3.09 -15.57
CA ALA A 62 3.18 4.53 -15.74
C ALA A 62 3.35 5.26 -14.40
N SER A 63 2.51 4.92 -13.42
CA SER A 63 2.52 5.59 -12.11
C SER A 63 3.68 5.18 -11.20
N LEU A 64 4.20 3.95 -11.34
CA LEU A 64 5.32 3.46 -10.51
C LEU A 64 6.60 4.26 -10.74
N THR A 65 6.83 4.77 -11.94
CA THR A 65 7.98 5.65 -12.21
C THR A 65 7.93 6.89 -11.32
N ALA A 66 6.80 7.61 -11.31
CA ALA A 66 6.62 8.79 -10.47
C ALA A 66 6.74 8.48 -8.97
N LEU A 67 6.20 7.34 -8.52
CA LEU A 67 6.32 6.90 -7.12
C LEU A 67 7.77 6.61 -6.72
N ARG A 68 8.54 5.95 -7.59
CA ARG A 68 9.96 5.66 -7.35
C ARG A 68 10.79 6.94 -7.29
N ASP A 69 10.58 7.84 -8.23
CA ASP A 69 11.29 9.13 -8.30
C ASP A 69 10.98 9.99 -7.07
N ALA A 70 9.77 9.87 -6.52
CA ALA A 70 9.36 10.52 -5.28
C ALA A 70 9.82 9.81 -3.99
N GLY A 71 10.61 8.74 -4.09
CA GLY A 71 11.06 7.96 -2.93
C GLY A 71 9.93 7.24 -2.18
N ARG A 72 8.80 6.98 -2.85
CA ARG A 72 7.62 6.30 -2.27
C ARG A 72 7.69 4.79 -2.34
N THR A 73 8.82 4.23 -2.75
CA THR A 73 9.05 2.78 -2.83
C THR A 73 10.29 2.38 -2.04
N THR A 74 10.30 1.16 -1.51
CA THR A 74 11.48 0.55 -0.87
C THR A 74 11.62 -0.90 -1.32
N VAL A 75 12.82 -1.46 -1.19
CA VAL A 75 13.06 -2.89 -1.32
C VAL A 75 13.33 -3.48 0.05
N ARG A 76 12.69 -4.61 0.37
CA ARG A 76 12.93 -5.39 1.59
C ARG A 76 12.90 -6.87 1.23
N ASP A 77 13.95 -7.61 1.59
CA ASP A 77 14.10 -9.04 1.31
C ASP A 77 13.89 -9.41 -0.18
N GLY A 78 14.34 -8.53 -1.08
CA GLY A 78 14.22 -8.72 -2.53
C GLY A 78 12.84 -8.39 -3.12
N VAL A 79 11.89 -7.93 -2.31
CA VAL A 79 10.55 -7.52 -2.77
C VAL A 79 10.43 -6.00 -2.75
N GLU A 80 9.84 -5.44 -3.80
CA GLU A 80 9.55 -4.01 -3.91
C GLU A 80 8.18 -3.68 -3.31
N TYR A 81 8.14 -2.66 -2.45
CA TYR A 81 6.95 -2.20 -1.76
C TYR A 81 6.72 -0.71 -1.99
N LEU A 82 5.45 -0.32 -2.09
CA LEU A 82 5.03 1.06 -1.83
C LEU A 82 5.09 1.32 -0.33
N VAL A 83 5.65 2.47 0.05
CA VAL A 83 5.81 2.90 1.44
C VAL A 83 4.68 3.85 1.81
N PHE A 84 3.96 3.54 2.88
CA PHE A 84 2.91 4.37 3.47
C PHE A 84 3.33 4.81 4.87
N PRO A 85 3.99 5.97 5.01
CA PRO A 85 4.37 6.50 6.32
C PRO A 85 3.17 6.99 7.13
N LEU A 86 2.09 7.36 6.44
CA LEU A 86 0.81 7.73 7.00
C LEU A 86 -0.28 6.84 6.39
N TRP A 87 -1.22 6.42 7.22
CA TRP A 87 -2.37 5.62 6.88
C TRP A 87 -3.51 5.96 7.84
N ARG A 88 -4.74 5.60 7.47
CA ARG A 88 -5.95 5.87 8.27
C ARG A 88 -6.58 4.56 8.72
N ALA A 89 -6.82 4.40 10.02
CA ALA A 89 -7.68 3.33 10.53
C ALA A 89 -9.13 3.58 10.07
N ILE A 90 -9.83 2.53 9.65
CA ILE A 90 -11.28 2.60 9.46
C ILE A 90 -11.93 2.26 10.79
N ASP A 91 -12.73 3.17 11.32
CA ASP A 91 -13.55 2.89 12.51
C ASP A 91 -14.64 1.90 12.12
N THR A 92 -14.53 0.66 12.61
CA THR A 92 -15.64 -0.29 12.61
C THR A 92 -16.57 0.11 13.74
N THR A 93 -17.70 0.75 13.40
CA THR A 93 -18.77 1.11 14.34
C THR A 93 -19.57 -0.12 14.74
#